data_AF-A0A947HJ07-F1
#
_entry.id   AF-A0A947HJ07-F1
#
_cell.length_a   1.000
_cell.length_b   1.000
_cell.length_c   1.000
_cell.angle_alpha   90.00
_cell.angle_beta   90.00
_cell.angle_gamma   90.00
#
_symmetry.space_group_name_H-M   'P 1'
#
loop_
_entity.id
_entity.type
_entity.pdbx_description
1 polymer ?
#
loop_
_entity_poly.entity_id
_entity_poly.type
_entity_poly.pdbx_seq_one_letter_code
_entity_poly.pdbx_strand_id
1 'polypeptide(L)'
;MVVRVEKCPVPVLWLDTAVFIKMAKIASREQLGELEHERIERLSQVVLDKVRSGRLLCPEGQQDEEFDYKRAEFTAARRAMLMASRAIRLRHPRSIEQIQFHHVARGYLDGAREVVLQYGDGFMGDPLSPRERDSAFAIRCYLGAGAEDRDERQRARYRHRDKLEALGKANKVAGIGFAELRDRELAFLPGTLNDAFNRAAAAIRRGDYMGGYLDFVNSYPMQLQKVWRRISGGIEGFREFIASGHYKAIPAVDIYANLYADVLTGGAIDDGDATDIDHLASVIPYCNYVLTDKKMRRRVRRLGLDSKYGTQVFAMADTVELISELEAL
;
A
#
# COMPACT_ATOMS: atom_id res chain seq x y z
N MET A 1 1.46 14.51 18.80
CA MET A 1 0.25 14.25 18.02
C MET A 1 0.09 12.74 17.92
N VAL A 2 -1.12 12.23 18.15
CA VAL A 2 -1.46 10.80 18.01
C VAL A 2 -2.44 10.66 16.86
N VAL A 3 -2.20 9.72 15.96
CA VAL A 3 -3.17 9.37 14.91
C VAL A 3 -3.61 7.94 15.16
N ARG A 4 -4.91 7.77 15.46
CA ARG A 4 -5.53 6.47 15.72
C ARG A 4 -6.36 6.07 14.51
N VAL A 5 -6.30 4.81 14.13
CA VAL A 5 -7.16 4.25 13.07
C VAL A 5 -8.20 3.35 13.72
N GLU A 6 -9.47 3.64 13.50
CA GLU A 6 -10.55 2.75 13.91
C GLU A 6 -10.64 1.60 12.90
N LYS A 7 -10.51 0.36 13.38
CA LYS A 7 -10.62 -0.83 12.54
C LYS A 7 -12.08 -1.09 12.16
N CYS A 8 -12.27 -1.80 11.06
CA CYS A 8 -13.61 -2.23 10.66
C CYS A 8 -14.20 -3.16 11.75
N PRO A 9 -15.49 -3.02 12.09
CA PRO A 9 -16.17 -3.93 13.02
C PRO A 9 -16.14 -5.40 12.59
N VAL A 10 -16.05 -5.66 11.28
CA VAL A 10 -15.79 -7.00 10.73
C VAL A 10 -14.28 -7.11 10.45
N PRO A 11 -13.60 -8.16 10.94
CA PRO A 11 -12.17 -8.33 10.70
C PRO A 11 -11.81 -8.29 9.22
N VAL A 12 -10.70 -7.64 8.90
CA VAL A 12 -10.20 -7.46 7.53
C VAL A 12 -8.89 -8.21 7.35
N LEU A 13 -8.83 -9.10 6.36
CA LEU A 13 -7.64 -9.81 5.91
C LEU A 13 -7.20 -9.27 4.56
N TRP A 14 -5.95 -8.83 4.44
CA TRP A 14 -5.34 -8.59 3.14
C TRP A 14 -4.40 -9.73 2.76
N LEU A 15 -4.56 -10.25 1.54
CA LEU A 15 -3.74 -11.32 0.98
C LEU A 15 -2.83 -10.76 -0.11
N ASP A 16 -1.55 -11.04 -0.03
CA ASP A 16 -0.59 -10.69 -1.08
C ASP A 16 -0.90 -11.38 -2.42
N THR A 17 -0.47 -10.78 -3.52
CA THR A 17 -0.62 -11.27 -4.89
C THR A 17 -0.14 -12.71 -5.04
N ALA A 18 0.99 -13.05 -4.40
CA ALA A 18 1.57 -14.39 -4.44
C ALA A 18 0.60 -15.48 -3.93
N VAL A 19 -0.31 -15.13 -3.01
CA VAL A 19 -1.32 -16.06 -2.47
C VAL A 19 -2.38 -16.36 -3.53
N PHE A 20 -2.90 -15.32 -4.20
CA PHE A 20 -3.88 -15.50 -5.29
C PHE A 20 -3.30 -16.24 -6.48
N ILE A 21 -2.01 -16.04 -6.80
CA ILE A 21 -1.31 -16.82 -7.84
C ILE A 21 -1.28 -18.30 -7.45
N LYS A 22 -1.00 -18.65 -6.19
CA LYS A 22 -1.00 -20.05 -5.73
C LYS A 22 -2.40 -20.67 -5.77
N MET A 23 -3.43 -19.92 -5.34
CA MET A 23 -4.83 -20.37 -5.48
C MET A 23 -5.19 -20.66 -6.94
N ALA A 24 -4.71 -19.82 -7.87
CA ALA A 24 -4.91 -20.01 -9.30
C ALA A 24 -4.24 -21.27 -9.83
N LYS A 25 -3.00 -21.53 -9.41
CA LYS A 25 -2.26 -22.75 -9.79
C LYS A 25 -2.99 -24.02 -9.36
N ILE A 26 -3.52 -24.05 -8.14
CA ILE A 26 -4.36 -25.16 -7.65
C ILE A 26 -5.59 -25.34 -8.54
N ALA A 27 -6.31 -24.25 -8.83
CA ALA A 27 -7.50 -24.30 -9.68
C ALA A 27 -7.21 -24.80 -11.10
N SER A 28 -6.01 -24.51 -11.63
CA SER A 28 -5.52 -24.96 -12.94
C SER A 28 -4.86 -26.34 -12.92
N ARG A 29 -4.83 -27.03 -11.77
CA ARG A 29 -4.13 -28.33 -11.58
C ARG A 29 -2.64 -28.28 -11.89
N GLU A 30 -2.02 -27.12 -11.71
CA GLU A 30 -0.56 -27.00 -11.80
C GLU A 30 0.10 -27.53 -10.53
N GLN A 31 1.30 -28.09 -10.68
CA GLN A 31 2.04 -28.65 -9.55
C GLN A 31 2.53 -27.56 -8.61
N LEU A 32 2.11 -27.66 -7.34
CA LEU A 32 2.77 -27.07 -6.18
C LEU A 32 3.36 -28.21 -5.35
N GLY A 33 4.31 -27.91 -4.46
CA GLY A 33 4.74 -28.91 -3.47
C GLY A 33 3.56 -29.33 -2.59
N GLU A 34 3.48 -30.61 -2.19
CA GLU A 34 2.34 -31.18 -1.47
C GLU A 34 1.93 -30.35 -0.24
N LEU A 35 2.90 -29.99 0.59
CA LEU A 35 2.67 -29.16 1.78
C LEU A 35 2.16 -27.75 1.44
N GLU A 36 2.63 -27.16 0.34
CA GLU A 36 2.17 -25.84 -0.08
C GLU A 36 0.75 -25.90 -0.66
N HIS A 37 0.44 -26.97 -1.41
CA HIS A 37 -0.89 -27.23 -1.91
C HIS A 37 -1.90 -27.33 -0.77
N GLU A 38 -1.64 -28.20 0.22
CA GLU A 38 -2.51 -28.40 1.39
C GLU A 38 -2.76 -27.08 2.14
N ARG A 39 -1.69 -26.30 2.39
CA ARG A 39 -1.80 -25.02 3.09
C ARG A 39 -2.65 -24.00 2.35
N ILE A 40 -2.45 -23.83 1.04
CA ILE A 40 -3.20 -22.86 0.24
C ILE A 40 -4.65 -23.30 0.07
N GLU A 41 -4.89 -24.59 -0.14
CA GLU A 41 -6.24 -25.15 -0.25
C GLU A 41 -7.03 -24.92 1.04
N ARG A 42 -6.44 -25.25 2.20
CA ARG A 42 -7.08 -25.02 3.50
C ARG A 42 -7.32 -23.53 3.76
N LEU A 43 -6.32 -22.69 3.53
CA LEU A 43 -6.45 -21.24 3.69
C LEU A 43 -7.58 -20.68 2.81
N SER A 44 -7.62 -21.07 1.54
CA SER A 44 -8.65 -20.67 0.58
C SER A 44 -10.04 -21.05 1.08
N GLN A 45 -10.23 -22.30 1.51
CA GLN A 45 -11.51 -22.76 2.03
C GLN A 45 -11.98 -21.93 3.23
N VAL A 46 -11.12 -21.74 4.23
CA VAL A 46 -11.45 -20.98 5.44
C VAL A 46 -11.77 -19.52 5.11
N VAL A 47 -10.95 -18.86 4.29
CA VAL A 47 -11.18 -17.47 3.88
C VAL A 47 -12.52 -17.34 3.16
N LEU A 48 -12.79 -18.20 2.16
CA LEU A 48 -14.03 -18.15 1.39
C LEU A 48 -15.26 -18.40 2.26
N ASP A 49 -15.20 -19.33 3.21
CA ASP A 49 -16.32 -19.62 4.11
C ASP A 49 -16.60 -18.45 5.06
N LYS A 50 -15.55 -17.83 5.63
CA LYS A 50 -15.68 -16.67 6.52
C LYS A 50 -16.15 -15.42 5.78
N VAL A 51 -15.72 -15.22 4.54
CA VAL A 51 -16.19 -14.14 3.66
C VAL A 51 -17.66 -14.35 3.29
N ARG A 52 -18.07 -15.56 2.91
CA ARG A 52 -19.47 -15.87 2.56
C ARG A 52 -20.43 -15.69 3.73
N SER A 53 -20.00 -16.08 4.94
CA SER A 53 -20.77 -15.86 6.17
C SER A 53 -20.70 -14.43 6.70
N GLY A 54 -19.89 -13.55 6.07
CA GLY A 54 -19.74 -12.15 6.46
C GLY A 54 -19.03 -11.94 7.80
N ARG A 55 -18.23 -12.92 8.25
CA ARG A 55 -17.38 -12.87 9.45
C ARG A 55 -15.97 -12.35 9.14
N LEU A 56 -15.63 -12.23 7.86
CA LEU A 56 -14.34 -11.72 7.39
C LEU A 56 -14.54 -10.88 6.13
N LEU A 57 -13.78 -9.79 6.01
CA LEU A 57 -13.60 -9.06 4.75
C LEU A 57 -12.22 -9.40 4.17
N CYS A 58 -12.14 -9.64 2.87
CA CYS A 58 -10.86 -9.90 2.19
C CYS A 58 -10.70 -8.99 0.96
N PRO A 59 -10.56 -7.67 1.15
CA PRO A 59 -10.68 -6.71 0.07
C PRO A 59 -9.53 -6.80 -0.95
N GLU A 60 -9.83 -6.36 -2.16
CA GLU A 60 -8.85 -6.12 -3.21
C GLU A 60 -8.09 -4.81 -2.98
N GLY A 61 -6.77 -4.85 -3.04
CA GLY A 61 -5.91 -3.69 -3.24
C GLY A 61 -5.57 -3.49 -4.72
N GLN A 62 -4.31 -3.15 -5.01
CA GLN A 62 -3.77 -3.06 -6.37
C GLN A 62 -2.94 -4.29 -6.76
N GLN A 63 -3.19 -5.46 -6.13
CA GLN A 63 -2.52 -6.72 -6.49
C GLN A 63 -2.70 -7.08 -7.97
N ASP A 64 -3.76 -6.59 -8.62
CA ASP A 64 -4.02 -6.87 -10.02
C ASP A 64 -3.05 -6.22 -11.00
N GLU A 65 -2.29 -5.22 -10.56
CA GLU A 65 -1.18 -4.64 -11.30
C GLU A 65 0.05 -5.54 -11.30
N GLU A 66 0.15 -6.46 -10.34
CA GLU A 66 1.29 -7.36 -10.16
C GLU A 66 1.24 -8.59 -11.05
N PHE A 67 0.04 -9.08 -11.37
CA PHE A 67 -0.12 -10.29 -12.17
C PHE A 67 0.49 -10.16 -13.58
N ASP A 68 1.37 -11.08 -13.95
CA ASP A 68 1.86 -11.21 -15.32
C ASP A 68 0.76 -11.83 -16.20
N TYR A 69 0.33 -11.09 -17.23
CA TYR A 69 -0.84 -11.40 -18.05
C TYR A 69 -0.58 -12.51 -19.09
N LYS A 70 0.58 -13.17 -19.08
CA LYS A 70 0.97 -14.14 -20.12
C LYS A 70 0.30 -15.52 -19.96
N ARG A 71 -0.49 -15.79 -18.91
CA ARG A 71 -0.98 -17.14 -18.60
C ARG A 71 -2.46 -17.22 -18.23
N ALA A 72 -3.09 -18.37 -18.50
CA ALA A 72 -4.45 -18.71 -18.04
C ALA A 72 -4.59 -18.61 -16.50
N GLU A 73 -3.48 -18.81 -15.77
CA GLU A 73 -3.31 -18.55 -14.34
C GLU A 73 -3.84 -17.17 -13.90
N PHE A 74 -3.77 -16.17 -14.78
CA PHE A 74 -4.22 -14.80 -14.50
C PHE A 74 -5.73 -14.68 -14.29
N THR A 75 -6.51 -15.27 -15.20
CA THR A 75 -7.98 -15.27 -15.09
C THR A 75 -8.40 -16.05 -13.85
N ALA A 76 -7.70 -17.15 -13.54
CA ALA A 76 -7.92 -17.92 -12.33
C ALA A 76 -7.56 -17.13 -11.06
N ALA A 77 -6.44 -16.40 -11.03
CA ALA A 77 -6.02 -15.57 -9.90
C ALA A 77 -7.01 -14.43 -9.64
N ARG A 78 -7.43 -13.72 -10.70
CA ARG A 78 -8.46 -12.68 -10.60
C ARG A 78 -9.81 -13.22 -10.16
N ARG A 79 -10.16 -14.43 -10.58
CA ARG A 79 -11.37 -15.10 -10.10
C ARG A 79 -11.25 -15.44 -8.63
N ALA A 80 -10.14 -16.01 -8.18
CA ALA A 80 -9.89 -16.31 -6.76
C ALA A 80 -9.99 -15.03 -5.91
N MET A 81 -9.35 -13.95 -6.38
CA MET A 81 -9.40 -12.63 -5.74
C MET A 81 -10.83 -12.08 -5.68
N LEU A 82 -11.59 -12.11 -6.78
CA LEU A 82 -12.99 -11.65 -6.81
C LEU A 82 -13.90 -12.48 -5.88
N MET A 83 -13.66 -13.79 -5.79
CA MET A 83 -14.41 -14.67 -4.89
C MET A 83 -14.12 -14.36 -3.41
N ALA A 84 -12.87 -14.06 -3.07
CA ALA A 84 -12.48 -13.68 -1.72
C ALA A 84 -12.92 -12.26 -1.36
N SER A 85 -12.87 -11.32 -2.30
CA SER A 85 -13.20 -9.92 -2.06
C SER A 85 -14.68 -9.61 -2.11
N ARG A 86 -15.44 -10.40 -2.87
CA ARG A 86 -16.83 -10.09 -3.23
C ARG A 86 -16.99 -8.68 -3.80
N ALA A 87 -16.00 -8.22 -4.58
CA ALA A 87 -15.89 -6.87 -5.14
C ALA A 87 -15.65 -5.74 -4.13
N ILE A 88 -15.38 -6.05 -2.86
CA ILE A 88 -14.93 -5.05 -1.89
C ILE A 88 -13.50 -4.65 -2.23
N ARG A 89 -13.26 -3.33 -2.32
CA ARG A 89 -11.97 -2.77 -2.74
C ARG A 89 -11.45 -1.75 -1.74
N LEU A 90 -10.16 -1.84 -1.47
CA LEU A 90 -9.39 -0.75 -0.91
C LEU A 90 -9.23 0.36 -1.96
N ARG A 91 -9.05 1.58 -1.49
CA ARG A 91 -8.65 2.70 -2.34
C ARG A 91 -7.21 2.50 -2.80
N HIS A 92 -6.86 3.17 -3.89
CA HIS A 92 -5.47 3.31 -4.32
C HIS A 92 -4.62 3.88 -3.16
N PRO A 93 -3.37 3.40 -2.91
CA PRO A 93 -2.49 3.90 -1.85
C PRO A 93 -2.41 5.42 -1.76
N ARG A 94 -2.16 6.11 -2.89
CA ARG A 94 -2.19 7.58 -2.98
C ARG A 94 -3.51 8.21 -2.52
N SER A 95 -4.65 7.60 -2.82
CA SER A 95 -5.95 8.11 -2.38
C SER A 95 -6.13 7.94 -0.87
N ILE A 96 -5.66 6.82 -0.32
CA ILE A 96 -5.64 6.57 1.13
C ILE A 96 -4.77 7.64 1.81
N GLU A 97 -3.54 7.84 1.33
CA GLU A 97 -2.63 8.85 1.87
C GLU A 97 -3.22 10.26 1.80
N GLN A 98 -3.85 10.65 0.68
CA GLN A 98 -4.50 11.96 0.55
C GLN A 98 -5.67 12.16 1.54
N ILE A 99 -6.45 11.10 1.80
CA ILE A 99 -7.53 11.15 2.80
C ILE A 99 -6.94 11.29 4.20
N GLN A 100 -5.94 10.47 4.55
CA GLN A 100 -5.26 10.58 5.83
C GLN A 100 -4.61 11.96 6.02
N PHE A 101 -3.95 12.47 4.98
CA PHE A 101 -3.40 13.83 4.94
C PHE A 101 -4.48 14.86 5.24
N HIS A 102 -5.65 14.78 4.59
CA HIS A 102 -6.76 15.71 4.80
C HIS A 102 -7.24 15.71 6.25
N HIS A 103 -7.46 14.54 6.85
CA HIS A 103 -7.89 14.42 8.25
C HIS A 103 -6.85 14.97 9.22
N VAL A 104 -5.58 14.62 9.03
CA VAL A 104 -4.50 15.05 9.92
C VAL A 104 -4.19 16.54 9.76
N ALA A 105 -4.29 17.08 8.55
CA ALA A 105 -4.16 18.51 8.29
C ALA A 105 -5.27 19.32 8.97
N ARG A 106 -6.52 18.85 8.94
CA ARG A 106 -7.61 19.47 9.72
C ARG A 106 -7.31 19.45 11.21
N GLY A 107 -6.93 18.30 11.75
CA GLY A 107 -6.54 18.21 13.16
C GLY A 107 -5.37 19.11 13.54
N TYR A 108 -4.41 19.34 12.64
CA TYR A 108 -3.33 20.31 12.85
C TYR A 108 -3.85 21.75 12.98
N LEU A 109 -4.72 22.17 12.06
CA LEU A 109 -5.31 23.51 12.05
C LEU A 109 -6.20 23.75 13.29
N ASP A 110 -6.89 22.71 13.74
CA ASP A 110 -7.75 22.74 14.93
C ASP A 110 -6.95 22.64 16.24
N GLY A 111 -5.62 22.49 16.18
CA GLY A 111 -4.77 22.30 17.36
C GLY A 111 -5.01 20.97 18.09
N ALA A 112 -5.60 19.99 17.42
CA ALA A 112 -5.92 18.69 18.00
C ALA A 112 -4.63 17.95 18.43
N ARG A 113 -4.75 17.19 19.52
CA ARG A 113 -3.68 16.30 20.00
C ARG A 113 -3.84 14.85 19.52
N GLU A 114 -5.06 14.52 19.09
CA GLU A 114 -5.45 13.22 18.53
C GLU A 114 -6.28 13.44 17.27
N VAL A 115 -6.03 12.64 16.23
CA VAL A 115 -6.88 12.52 15.05
C VAL A 115 -7.30 11.07 14.90
N VAL A 116 -8.59 10.84 14.70
CA VAL A 116 -9.14 9.51 14.47
C VAL A 116 -9.45 9.37 12.98
N LEU A 117 -8.81 8.39 12.34
CA LEU A 117 -9.10 7.96 10.98
C LEU A 117 -10.12 6.83 11.03
N GLN A 118 -11.11 6.90 10.14
CA GLN A 118 -12.21 5.95 10.10
C GLN A 118 -11.83 4.76 9.23
N TYR A 119 -12.32 3.56 9.53
CA TYR A 119 -12.02 2.38 8.70
C TYR A 119 -12.38 2.61 7.23
N GLY A 120 -13.49 3.32 6.98
CA GLY A 120 -13.98 3.66 5.64
C GLY A 120 -13.01 4.49 4.79
N ASP A 121 -12.04 5.17 5.41
CA ASP A 121 -11.02 5.94 4.70
C ASP A 121 -10.14 5.04 3.81
N GLY A 122 -10.00 3.76 4.18
CA GLY A 122 -9.26 2.76 3.41
C GLY A 122 -10.02 2.16 2.22
N PHE A 123 -11.35 2.31 2.13
CA PHE A 123 -12.20 1.57 1.18
C PHE A 123 -12.85 2.47 0.14
N MET A 124 -13.02 1.95 -1.09
CA MET A 124 -13.64 2.71 -2.19
C MET A 124 -15.10 3.10 -1.93
N GLY A 125 -15.81 2.30 -1.13
CA GLY A 125 -17.16 2.55 -0.60
C GLY A 125 -17.29 1.95 0.80
N ASP A 126 -18.50 1.90 1.37
CA ASP A 126 -18.73 1.23 2.66
C ASP A 126 -18.68 -0.30 2.49
N PRO A 127 -17.63 -0.98 3.02
CA PRO A 127 -17.49 -2.43 2.88
C PRO A 127 -18.53 -3.22 3.66
N LEU A 128 -19.29 -2.57 4.55
CA LEU A 128 -20.35 -3.19 5.33
C LEU A 128 -21.74 -2.98 4.74
N SER A 129 -21.87 -2.26 3.63
CA SER A 129 -23.16 -1.99 3.03
C SER A 129 -23.86 -3.29 2.59
N PRO A 130 -25.18 -3.43 2.79
CA PRO A 130 -25.93 -4.63 2.36
C PRO A 130 -25.79 -4.92 0.87
N ARG A 131 -25.67 -3.86 0.05
CA ARG A 131 -25.45 -3.98 -1.39
C ARG A 131 -24.18 -4.77 -1.73
N GLU A 132 -23.08 -4.51 -1.03
CA GLU A 132 -21.81 -5.22 -1.22
C GLU A 132 -21.89 -6.63 -0.61
N ARG A 133 -22.54 -6.77 0.57
CA ARG A 133 -22.58 -8.03 1.33
C ARG A 133 -23.59 -9.07 0.85
N ASP A 134 -24.69 -8.65 0.25
CA ASP A 134 -25.82 -9.54 -0.08
C ASP A 134 -25.99 -9.74 -1.59
N SER A 135 -25.08 -9.17 -2.40
CA SER A 135 -25.13 -9.39 -3.84
C SER A 135 -24.94 -10.87 -4.17
N ALA A 136 -25.88 -11.42 -4.95
CA ALA A 136 -25.84 -12.80 -5.43
C ALA A 136 -24.73 -13.03 -6.46
N PHE A 137 -24.27 -11.97 -7.12
CA PHE A 137 -23.19 -12.03 -8.11
C PHE A 137 -22.30 -10.78 -8.06
N ALA A 138 -21.03 -10.95 -8.39
CA ALA A 138 -20.09 -9.85 -8.57
C ALA A 138 -19.58 -9.88 -10.01
N ILE A 139 -19.69 -8.75 -10.72
CA ILE A 139 -19.19 -8.62 -12.10
C ILE A 139 -17.99 -7.69 -12.06
N ARG A 140 -16.86 -8.19 -12.55
CA ARG A 140 -15.68 -7.36 -12.77
C ARG A 140 -15.29 -7.41 -14.24
N CYS A 141 -15.40 -6.25 -14.88
CA CYS A 141 -14.92 -6.06 -16.23
C CYS A 141 -13.45 -5.66 -16.18
N TYR A 142 -12.63 -6.36 -16.94
CA TYR A 142 -11.22 -6.06 -17.05
C TYR A 142 -10.88 -5.71 -18.48
N LEU A 143 -10.32 -4.53 -18.67
CA LEU A 143 -9.58 -4.23 -19.89
C LEU A 143 -8.19 -4.81 -19.69
N GLY A 144 -7.86 -5.86 -20.47
CA GLY A 144 -6.53 -6.43 -20.45
C GLY A 144 -5.50 -5.38 -20.86
N ALA A 145 -4.37 -5.33 -20.15
CA ALA A 145 -3.24 -4.50 -20.57
C ALA A 145 -2.70 -5.04 -21.90
N GLY A 146 -2.39 -4.15 -22.84
CA GLY A 146 -1.76 -4.52 -24.11
C GLY A 146 -0.38 -5.15 -23.89
N ALA A 147 0.18 -5.81 -24.91
CA ALA A 147 1.55 -6.33 -24.80
C ALA A 147 2.58 -5.26 -24.44
N GLU A 148 2.42 -4.06 -25.02
CA GLU A 148 3.29 -2.91 -24.78
C GLU A 148 3.21 -2.41 -23.33
N ASP A 149 2.01 -2.24 -22.78
CA ASP A 149 1.79 -1.83 -21.39
C ASP A 149 2.50 -2.79 -20.41
N ARG A 150 2.47 -4.09 -20.72
CA ARG A 150 3.09 -5.12 -19.87
C ARG A 150 4.60 -5.02 -19.87
N ASP A 151 5.19 -4.93 -21.05
CA ASP A 151 6.63 -4.77 -21.20
C ASP A 151 7.09 -3.44 -20.57
N GLU A 152 6.28 -2.38 -20.68
CA GLU A 152 6.54 -1.11 -20.01
C GLU A 152 6.51 -1.25 -18.48
N ARG A 153 5.51 -1.91 -17.91
CA ARG A 153 5.44 -2.18 -16.47
C ARG A 153 6.62 -3.01 -15.97
N GLN A 154 6.98 -4.07 -16.70
CA GLN A 154 8.12 -4.90 -16.34
C GLN A 154 9.43 -4.09 -16.39
N ARG A 155 9.64 -3.29 -17.44
CA ARG A 155 10.79 -2.36 -17.52
C ARG A 155 10.77 -1.33 -16.40
N ALA A 156 9.60 -0.81 -16.04
CA ALA A 156 9.46 0.13 -14.93
C ALA A 156 9.90 -0.52 -13.61
N ARG A 157 9.48 -1.75 -13.32
CA ARG A 157 9.92 -2.49 -12.11
C ARG A 157 11.44 -2.63 -12.04
N TYR A 158 12.08 -3.07 -13.13
CA TYR A 158 13.54 -3.17 -13.15
C TYR A 158 14.23 -1.82 -12.95
N ARG A 159 13.74 -0.76 -13.61
CA ARG A 159 14.27 0.60 -13.40
C ARG A 159 14.10 1.08 -11.96
N HIS A 160 12.98 0.76 -11.32
CA HIS A 160 12.75 1.11 -9.92
C HIS A 160 13.69 0.34 -8.99
N ARG A 161 13.84 -0.98 -9.17
CA ARG A 161 14.81 -1.79 -8.43
C ARG A 161 16.23 -1.25 -8.58
N ASP A 162 16.70 -1.03 -9.80
CA ASP A 162 18.07 -0.57 -10.06
C ASP A 162 18.33 0.81 -9.43
N LYS A 163 17.32 1.69 -9.42
CA LYS A 163 17.39 2.98 -8.70
C LYS A 163 17.51 2.77 -7.19
N LEU A 164 16.70 1.88 -6.60
CA LEU A 164 16.78 1.59 -5.17
C LEU A 164 18.12 0.95 -4.80
N GLU A 165 18.65 0.03 -5.61
CA GLU A 165 19.98 -0.54 -5.41
C GLU A 165 21.08 0.52 -5.48
N ALA A 166 21.01 1.43 -6.45
CA ALA A 166 21.97 2.53 -6.57
C ALA A 166 21.91 3.45 -5.33
N LEU A 167 20.71 3.77 -4.85
CA LEU A 167 20.50 4.55 -3.63
C LEU A 167 21.02 3.82 -2.39
N GLY A 168 20.72 2.54 -2.23
CA GLY A 168 21.21 1.73 -1.12
C GLY A 168 22.74 1.65 -1.09
N LYS A 169 23.38 1.45 -2.25
CA LYS A 169 24.85 1.48 -2.38
C LYS A 169 25.41 2.86 -2.01
N ALA A 170 24.81 3.94 -2.54
CA ALA A 170 25.24 5.30 -2.24
C ALA A 170 25.12 5.63 -0.74
N ASN A 171 24.01 5.24 -0.11
CA ASN A 171 23.79 5.43 1.33
C ASN A 171 24.80 4.65 2.17
N LYS A 172 25.12 3.41 1.78
CA LYS A 172 26.14 2.59 2.44
C LYS A 172 27.54 3.22 2.35
N VAL A 173 27.90 3.75 1.18
CA VAL A 173 29.18 4.48 0.98
C VAL A 173 29.21 5.75 1.82
N ALA A 174 28.09 6.47 1.91
CA ALA A 174 27.96 7.68 2.71
C ALA A 174 27.83 7.43 4.23
N GLY A 175 27.75 6.18 4.68
CA GLY A 175 27.56 5.83 6.09
C GLY A 175 26.19 6.21 6.66
N ILE A 176 25.18 6.42 5.81
CA ILE A 176 23.83 6.82 6.22
C ILE A 176 23.13 5.61 6.84
N GLY A 177 22.81 5.71 8.14
CA GLY A 177 22.11 4.67 8.89
C GLY A 177 20.59 4.72 8.73
N PHE A 178 19.91 3.69 9.23
CA PHE A 178 18.44 3.56 9.18
C PHE A 178 17.72 4.81 9.73
N ALA A 179 18.09 5.27 10.93
CA ALA A 179 17.41 6.38 11.58
C ALA A 179 17.55 7.69 10.78
N GLU A 180 18.74 7.97 10.27
CA GLU A 180 18.99 9.14 9.43
C GLU A 180 18.20 9.07 8.13
N LEU A 181 18.18 7.91 7.45
CA LEU A 181 17.44 7.74 6.21
C LEU A 181 15.93 7.88 6.43
N ARG A 182 15.40 7.28 7.50
CA ARG A 182 13.99 7.44 7.88
C ARG A 182 13.64 8.90 8.13
N ASP A 183 14.49 9.63 8.86
CA ASP A 183 14.24 11.04 9.17
C ASP A 183 14.34 11.92 7.91
N ARG A 184 15.21 11.56 6.95
CA ARG A 184 15.25 12.17 5.61
C ARG A 184 13.97 11.92 4.83
N GLU A 185 13.44 10.69 4.82
CA GLU A 185 12.17 10.38 4.14
C GLU A 185 10.99 11.12 4.78
N LEU A 186 10.95 11.20 6.10
CA LEU A 186 9.94 12.00 6.81
C LEU A 186 10.07 13.51 6.54
N ALA A 187 11.24 13.98 6.09
CA ALA A 187 11.52 15.34 5.67
C ALA A 187 11.53 15.53 4.13
N PHE A 188 11.23 14.48 3.36
CA PHE A 188 11.39 14.44 1.91
C PHE A 188 10.48 15.43 1.19
N LEU A 189 9.23 15.60 1.64
CA LEU A 189 8.26 16.51 1.03
C LEU A 189 8.69 17.98 1.04
N PRO A 190 9.18 18.53 2.17
CA PRO A 190 9.82 19.85 2.18
C PRO A 190 10.92 20.00 1.11
N GLY A 191 11.82 19.01 1.00
CA GLY A 191 12.93 19.03 0.03
C GLY A 191 12.44 18.94 -1.43
N THR A 192 11.54 18.00 -1.71
CA THR A 192 10.99 17.80 -3.06
C THR A 192 10.09 18.92 -3.53
N LEU A 193 9.44 19.65 -2.63
CA LEU A 193 8.71 20.85 -3.00
C LEU A 193 9.67 21.89 -3.58
N ASN A 194 10.82 22.13 -2.92
CA ASN A 194 11.84 23.04 -3.43
C ASN A 194 12.45 22.55 -4.75
N ASP A 195 12.72 21.24 -4.88
CA ASP A 195 13.21 20.66 -6.13
C ASP A 195 12.20 20.79 -7.27
N ALA A 196 10.91 20.58 -6.99
CA ALA A 196 9.84 20.75 -7.97
C ALA A 196 9.78 22.21 -8.45
N PHE A 197 9.87 23.18 -7.54
CA PHE A 197 9.97 24.60 -7.90
C PHE A 197 11.23 24.89 -8.75
N ASN A 198 12.38 24.36 -8.35
CA ASN A 198 13.64 24.57 -9.05
C ASN A 198 13.64 23.96 -10.46
N ARG A 199 13.08 22.75 -10.63
CA ARG A 199 12.91 22.10 -11.94
C ARG A 199 11.96 22.89 -12.84
N ALA A 200 10.82 23.33 -12.31
CA ALA A 200 9.85 24.15 -13.03
C ALA A 200 10.49 25.47 -13.48
N ALA A 201 11.18 26.16 -12.58
CA ALA A 201 11.89 27.41 -12.89
C ALA A 201 13.00 27.20 -13.92
N ALA A 202 13.73 26.09 -13.85
CA ALA A 202 14.76 25.75 -14.83
C ALA A 202 14.17 25.45 -16.22
N ALA A 203 13.03 24.75 -16.30
CA ALA A 203 12.33 24.49 -17.56
C ALA A 203 11.79 25.79 -18.19
N ILE A 204 11.17 26.66 -17.37
CA ILE A 204 10.75 28.00 -17.78
C ILE A 204 11.92 28.81 -18.35
N ARG A 205 13.08 28.82 -17.66
CA ARG A 205 14.30 29.51 -18.14
C ARG A 205 14.82 28.96 -19.48
N ARG A 206 14.55 27.69 -19.80
CA ARG A 206 14.92 27.07 -21.08
C ARG A 206 13.86 27.24 -22.18
N GLY A 207 12.77 27.96 -21.91
CA GLY A 207 11.68 28.16 -22.86
C GLY A 207 10.65 27.02 -22.90
N ASP A 208 10.80 25.99 -22.06
CA ASP A 208 9.83 24.90 -21.93
C ASP A 208 8.81 25.21 -20.82
N TYR A 209 7.95 26.18 -21.10
CA TYR A 209 6.94 26.64 -20.15
C TYR A 209 5.90 25.55 -19.83
N MET A 210 5.43 24.85 -20.86
CA MET A 210 4.35 23.86 -20.70
C MET A 210 4.86 22.58 -20.02
N GLY A 211 6.02 22.06 -20.42
CA GLY A 211 6.62 20.89 -19.77
C GLY A 211 6.97 21.17 -18.31
N GLY A 212 7.63 22.31 -18.05
CA GLY A 212 7.94 22.75 -16.69
C GLY A 212 6.71 22.93 -15.80
N TYR A 213 5.63 23.51 -16.34
CA TYR A 213 4.38 23.67 -15.62
C TYR A 213 3.70 22.32 -15.34
N LEU A 214 3.61 21.44 -16.34
CA LEU A 214 2.98 20.12 -16.20
C LEU A 214 3.71 19.25 -15.18
N ASP A 215 5.05 19.20 -15.25
CA ASP A 215 5.88 18.49 -14.29
C ASP A 215 5.66 19.00 -12.86
N PHE A 216 5.55 20.33 -12.72
CA PHE A 216 5.29 20.95 -11.43
C PHE A 216 3.91 20.59 -10.88
N VAL A 217 2.84 20.83 -11.63
CA VAL A 217 1.46 20.63 -11.14
C VAL A 217 1.08 19.16 -10.95
N ASN A 218 1.79 18.24 -11.61
CA ASN A 218 1.65 16.80 -11.46
C ASN A 218 2.57 16.22 -10.40
N SER A 219 3.54 16.99 -9.89
CA SER A 219 4.43 16.55 -8.83
C SER A 219 3.66 16.19 -7.55
N TYR A 220 4.17 15.19 -6.85
CA TYR A 220 3.55 14.68 -5.62
C TYR A 220 3.29 15.78 -4.56
N PRO A 221 4.25 16.68 -4.23
CA PRO A 221 4.01 17.77 -3.29
C PRO A 221 2.85 18.69 -3.73
N MET A 222 2.68 18.93 -5.03
CA MET A 222 1.62 19.77 -5.54
C MET A 222 0.25 19.10 -5.48
N GLN A 223 0.17 17.77 -5.52
CA GLN A 223 -1.07 17.04 -5.28
C GLN A 223 -1.54 17.22 -3.83
N LEU A 224 -0.63 17.08 -2.85
CA LEU A 224 -0.94 17.35 -1.44
C LEU A 224 -1.27 18.83 -1.20
N GLN A 225 -0.56 19.74 -1.88
CA GLN A 225 -0.84 21.17 -1.78
C GLN A 225 -2.24 21.54 -2.28
N LYS A 226 -2.75 20.85 -3.31
CA LYS A 226 -4.15 20.99 -3.77
C LYS A 226 -5.14 20.55 -2.70
N VAL A 227 -4.84 19.47 -1.95
CA VAL A 227 -5.67 19.05 -0.80
C VAL A 227 -5.63 20.12 0.29
N TRP A 228 -4.44 20.59 0.68
CA TRP A 228 -4.25 21.65 1.67
C TRP A 228 -5.02 22.94 1.34
N ARG A 229 -4.97 23.40 0.08
CA ARG A 229 -5.67 24.61 -0.36
C ARG A 229 -7.18 24.55 -0.15
N ARG A 230 -7.79 23.34 -0.14
CA ARG A 230 -9.22 23.18 0.09
C ARG A 230 -9.61 23.32 1.57
N ILE A 231 -8.64 23.30 2.49
CA ILE A 231 -8.89 23.28 3.94
C ILE A 231 -8.48 24.60 4.59
N SER A 232 -7.28 25.11 4.31
CA SER A 232 -6.76 26.34 4.96
C SER A 232 -6.24 27.39 3.98
N GLY A 233 -5.71 26.99 2.82
CA GLY A 233 -5.02 27.90 1.90
C GLY A 233 -3.56 28.21 2.31
N GLY A 234 -2.86 29.03 1.50
CA GLY A 234 -1.48 29.46 1.75
C GLY A 234 -0.40 28.39 1.54
N ILE A 235 0.76 28.76 0.99
CA ILE A 235 1.90 27.85 0.82
C ILE A 235 2.74 27.73 2.10
N GLU A 236 2.78 28.77 2.93
CA GLU A 236 3.57 28.77 4.17
C GLU A 236 2.97 27.83 5.22
N GLY A 237 1.65 27.88 5.46
CA GLY A 237 0.99 26.92 6.34
C GLY A 237 1.15 25.47 5.86
N PHE A 238 1.18 25.24 4.54
CA PHE A 238 1.49 23.91 3.99
C PHE A 238 2.92 23.47 4.33
N ARG A 239 3.91 24.37 4.19
CA ARG A 239 5.31 24.11 4.54
C ARG A 239 5.48 23.80 6.04
N GLU A 240 4.82 24.57 6.89
CA GLU A 240 4.81 24.33 8.34
C GLU A 240 4.17 22.98 8.67
N PHE A 241 3.04 22.65 8.05
CA PHE A 241 2.37 21.37 8.27
C PHE A 241 3.24 20.18 7.86
N ILE A 242 3.80 20.16 6.65
CA ILE A 242 4.62 19.02 6.18
C ILE A 242 5.94 18.86 6.96
N ALA A 243 6.42 19.92 7.62
CA ALA A 243 7.54 19.85 8.54
C ALA A 243 7.15 19.40 9.97
N SER A 244 5.86 19.45 10.31
CA SER A 244 5.35 19.19 11.65
C SER A 244 5.36 17.72 12.05
N GLY A 245 5.23 17.47 13.36
CA GLY A 245 4.99 16.11 13.88
C GLY A 245 3.64 15.52 13.47
N HIS A 246 2.68 16.34 13.04
CA HIS A 246 1.38 15.87 12.57
C HIS A 246 1.51 15.16 11.23
N TYR A 247 2.19 15.77 10.26
CA TYR A 247 2.44 15.15 8.96
C TYR A 247 3.18 13.81 9.11
N LYS A 248 4.23 13.78 9.94
CA LYS A 248 5.01 12.57 10.24
C LYS A 248 4.21 11.47 10.94
N ALA A 249 3.07 11.81 11.54
CA ALA A 249 2.18 10.87 12.22
C ALA A 249 1.12 10.27 11.29
N ILE A 250 1.03 10.70 10.02
CA ILE A 250 0.14 10.09 9.02
C ILE A 250 0.57 8.62 8.82
N PRO A 251 -0.34 7.63 8.97
CA PRO A 251 0.03 6.21 8.91
C PRO A 251 0.76 5.80 7.62
N ALA A 252 0.25 6.20 6.45
CA ALA A 252 0.88 5.87 5.18
C ALA A 252 2.32 6.43 5.09
N VAL A 253 2.53 7.67 5.55
CA VAL A 253 3.83 8.34 5.55
C VAL A 253 4.81 7.66 6.50
N ASP A 254 4.37 7.37 7.72
CA ASP A 254 5.18 6.71 8.74
C ASP A 254 5.57 5.29 8.33
N ILE A 255 4.63 4.47 7.87
CA ILE A 255 4.91 3.10 7.43
C ILE A 255 5.85 3.11 6.23
N TYR A 256 5.56 3.96 5.22
CA TYR A 256 6.40 4.10 4.04
C TYR A 256 7.84 4.46 4.43
N ALA A 257 8.03 5.51 5.21
CA ALA A 257 9.37 5.98 5.60
C ALA A 257 10.16 4.92 6.36
N ASN A 258 9.51 4.17 7.26
CA ASN A 258 10.17 3.10 8.02
C ASN A 258 10.54 1.91 7.12
N LEU A 259 9.62 1.43 6.27
CA LEU A 259 9.92 0.30 5.39
C LEU A 259 10.96 0.67 4.32
N TYR A 260 10.85 1.86 3.72
CA TYR A 260 11.77 2.36 2.72
C TYR A 260 13.19 2.50 3.27
N ALA A 261 13.34 3.13 4.45
CA ALA A 261 14.64 3.26 5.10
C ALA A 261 15.25 1.90 5.42
N ASP A 262 14.43 0.94 5.85
CA ASP A 262 14.87 -0.41 6.15
C ASP A 262 15.33 -1.20 4.92
N VAL A 263 14.62 -1.06 3.80
CA VAL A 263 14.98 -1.67 2.52
C VAL A 263 16.31 -1.13 2.03
N LEU A 264 16.50 0.20 2.06
CA LEU A 264 17.70 0.85 1.52
C LEU A 264 18.95 0.70 2.38
N THR A 265 18.79 0.53 3.70
CA THR A 265 19.92 0.29 4.62
C THR A 265 20.15 -1.20 4.92
N GLY A 266 19.24 -2.05 4.46
CA GLY A 266 19.25 -3.49 4.67
C GLY A 266 20.10 -4.27 3.66
N GLY A 267 19.66 -5.51 3.40
CA GLY A 267 20.33 -6.44 2.50
C GLY A 267 20.00 -6.24 1.02
N ALA A 268 19.93 -7.34 0.27
CA ALA A 268 19.54 -7.30 -1.14
C ALA A 268 18.10 -6.77 -1.31
N ILE A 269 17.93 -5.91 -2.33
CA ILE A 269 16.66 -5.31 -2.72
C ILE A 269 16.05 -6.15 -3.83
N ASP A 270 14.80 -6.56 -3.64
CA ASP A 270 14.06 -7.33 -4.65
C ASP A 270 13.27 -6.40 -5.58
N ASP A 271 12.83 -6.91 -6.73
CA ASP A 271 12.05 -6.14 -7.70
C ASP A 271 10.63 -5.77 -7.21
N GLY A 272 10.08 -6.55 -6.28
CA GLY A 272 8.79 -6.28 -5.63
C GLY A 272 8.83 -5.28 -4.48
N ASP A 273 10.02 -5.04 -3.87
CA ASP A 273 10.14 -4.30 -2.61
C ASP A 273 9.46 -2.91 -2.67
N ALA A 274 9.57 -2.20 -3.79
CA ALA A 274 8.97 -0.87 -3.95
C ALA A 274 7.43 -0.91 -3.88
N THR A 275 6.82 -1.85 -4.60
CA THR A 275 5.36 -2.02 -4.65
C THR A 275 4.83 -2.51 -3.31
N ASP A 276 5.54 -3.44 -2.67
CA ASP A 276 5.21 -3.97 -1.36
C ASP A 276 5.18 -2.87 -0.29
N ILE A 277 6.13 -1.92 -0.33
CA ILE A 277 6.13 -0.77 0.60
C ILE A 277 4.83 0.03 0.45
N ASP A 278 4.45 0.38 -0.78
CA ASP A 278 3.25 1.16 -1.06
C ASP A 278 1.98 0.42 -0.62
N HIS A 279 1.90 -0.88 -0.93
CA HIS A 279 0.79 -1.73 -0.52
C HIS A 279 0.69 -1.82 1.00
N LEU A 280 1.79 -2.16 1.68
CA LEU A 280 1.80 -2.31 3.13
C LEU A 280 1.51 -0.99 3.87
N ALA A 281 2.04 0.14 3.39
CA ALA A 281 1.71 1.47 3.90
C ALA A 281 0.21 1.79 3.80
N SER A 282 -0.45 1.26 2.77
CA SER A 282 -1.88 1.45 2.56
C SER A 282 -2.76 0.47 3.36
N VAL A 283 -2.34 -0.78 3.55
CA VAL A 283 -3.22 -1.84 4.10
C VAL A 283 -3.04 -2.06 5.59
N ILE A 284 -1.82 -1.93 6.13
CA ILE A 284 -1.54 -2.15 7.56
C ILE A 284 -2.44 -1.29 8.46
N PRO A 285 -2.68 0.00 8.19
CA PRO A 285 -3.53 0.83 9.06
C PRO A 285 -4.96 0.31 9.18
N TYR A 286 -5.51 -0.32 8.13
CA TYR A 286 -6.93 -0.66 8.03
C TYR A 286 -7.24 -2.16 8.19
N CYS A 287 -6.24 -3.03 8.08
CA CYS A 287 -6.44 -4.48 8.16
C CYS A 287 -6.20 -5.02 9.58
N ASN A 288 -6.90 -6.08 9.96
CA ASN A 288 -6.61 -6.84 11.19
C ASN A 288 -5.52 -7.89 10.93
N TYR A 289 -5.54 -8.46 9.74
CA TYR A 289 -4.63 -9.52 9.31
C TYR A 289 -4.01 -9.15 7.95
N VAL A 290 -2.71 -9.40 7.79
CA VAL A 290 -1.99 -9.22 6.52
C VAL A 290 -1.15 -10.46 6.27
N LEU A 291 -1.34 -11.13 5.13
CA LEU A 291 -0.48 -12.23 4.68
C LEU A 291 0.42 -11.73 3.54
N THR A 292 1.72 -11.60 3.81
CA THR A 292 2.73 -11.07 2.88
C THR A 292 3.93 -12.01 2.75
N ASP A 293 4.92 -11.68 1.93
CA ASP A 293 6.15 -12.45 1.84
C ASP A 293 6.96 -12.46 3.17
N LYS A 294 7.88 -13.42 3.29
CA LYS A 294 8.66 -13.64 4.52
C LYS A 294 9.60 -12.48 4.86
N LYS A 295 10.13 -11.74 3.88
CA LYS A 295 10.99 -10.58 4.10
C LYS A 295 10.14 -9.43 4.65
N MET A 296 9.04 -9.06 4.01
CA MET A 296 8.21 -7.95 4.52
C MET A 296 7.59 -8.24 5.87
N ARG A 297 7.08 -9.46 6.12
CA ARG A 297 6.61 -9.84 7.46
C ARG A 297 7.66 -9.58 8.54
N ARG A 298 8.91 -9.97 8.28
CA ARG A 298 10.03 -9.75 9.22
C ARG A 298 10.35 -8.27 9.39
N ARG A 299 10.34 -7.47 8.31
CA ARG A 299 10.58 -6.02 8.39
C ARG A 299 9.49 -5.35 9.23
N VAL A 300 8.22 -5.60 8.91
CA VAL A 300 7.06 -5.00 9.61
C VAL A 300 7.07 -5.31 11.10
N ARG A 301 7.27 -6.58 11.49
CA ARG A 301 7.34 -6.99 12.91
C ARG A 301 8.56 -6.40 13.62
N ARG A 302 9.75 -6.42 13.00
CA ARG A 302 10.97 -5.85 13.61
C ARG A 302 10.86 -4.35 13.85
N LEU A 303 10.20 -3.63 12.94
CA LEU A 303 9.97 -2.19 13.06
C LEU A 303 8.79 -1.86 14.01
N GLY A 304 8.10 -2.87 14.55
CA GLY A 304 6.96 -2.70 15.46
C GLY A 304 5.73 -2.07 14.81
N LEU A 305 5.65 -2.09 13.48
CA LEU A 305 4.56 -1.49 12.71
C LEU A 305 3.26 -2.30 12.86
N ASP A 306 3.37 -3.62 12.98
CA ASP A 306 2.27 -4.52 13.31
C ASP A 306 1.61 -4.12 14.64
N SER A 307 2.41 -3.96 15.69
CA SER A 307 1.96 -3.61 17.03
C SER A 307 1.42 -2.19 17.09
N LYS A 308 2.10 -1.23 16.44
CA LYS A 308 1.70 0.19 16.40
C LYS A 308 0.32 0.39 15.79
N TYR A 309 -0.01 -0.38 14.74
CA TYR A 309 -1.27 -0.24 14.01
C TYR A 309 -2.30 -1.33 14.32
N GLY A 310 -2.01 -2.20 15.29
CA GLY A 310 -2.93 -3.26 15.73
C GLY A 310 -3.25 -4.26 14.60
N THR A 311 -2.23 -4.68 13.86
CA THR A 311 -2.36 -5.53 12.66
C THR A 311 -1.46 -6.74 12.80
N GLN A 312 -2.03 -7.94 12.77
CA GLN A 312 -1.25 -9.17 12.80
C GLN A 312 -0.74 -9.49 11.39
N VAL A 313 0.58 -9.65 11.25
CA VAL A 313 1.22 -9.86 9.94
C VAL A 313 1.84 -11.23 9.87
N PHE A 314 1.44 -12.01 8.86
CA PHE A 314 1.82 -13.39 8.61
C PHE A 314 2.59 -13.51 7.30
N ALA A 315 3.26 -14.64 7.13
CA ALA A 315 3.76 -15.12 5.85
C ALA A 315 3.27 -16.55 5.61
N MET A 316 3.52 -17.08 4.41
CA MET A 316 3.17 -18.46 4.04
C MET A 316 3.67 -19.52 5.02
N ALA A 317 4.76 -19.25 5.74
CA ALA A 317 5.26 -20.15 6.79
C ALA A 317 4.36 -20.23 8.02
N ASP A 318 3.55 -19.20 8.28
CA ASP A 318 2.68 -19.07 9.45
C ASP A 318 1.20 -19.39 9.10
N THR A 319 0.94 -20.00 7.94
CA THR A 319 -0.42 -20.22 7.44
C THR A 319 -1.28 -21.00 8.43
N VAL A 320 -0.70 -21.91 9.21
CA VAL A 320 -1.41 -22.68 10.26
C VAL A 320 -1.91 -21.77 11.38
N GLU A 321 -1.07 -20.83 11.84
CA GLU A 321 -1.43 -19.85 12.87
C GLU A 321 -2.54 -18.91 12.35
N LEU A 322 -2.38 -18.40 11.11
CA LEU A 322 -3.41 -17.58 10.47
C LEU A 322 -4.74 -18.33 10.34
N ILE A 323 -4.73 -19.59 9.90
CA ILE A 323 -5.96 -20.40 9.79
C ILE A 323 -6.65 -20.51 11.15
N SER A 324 -5.88 -20.77 12.22
CA SER A 324 -6.43 -20.87 13.58
C SER A 324 -7.11 -19.56 14.03
N GLU A 325 -6.49 -18.41 13.76
CA GLU A 325 -7.08 -17.09 14.05
C GLU A 325 -8.39 -16.88 13.26
N LEU A 326 -8.39 -17.23 11.97
CA LEU A 326 -9.56 -17.05 11.11
C LEU A 326 -10.71 -18.01 11.49
N GLU A 327 -10.41 -19.22 11.93
CA GLU A 327 -11.41 -20.19 12.38
C GLU A 327 -12.13 -19.73 13.64
N ALA A 328 -11.45 -18.98 14.52
CA ALA A 328 -12.02 -18.42 15.75
C ALA A 328 -12.97 -17.23 15.53
N LEU A 329 -12.89 -16.55 14.37
CA LEU A 329 -13.79 -15.44 13.99
C LEU A 329 -15.24 -15.88 13.88
#